data_AF-A0A5C4M1Q7-F1
#
_entry.id   AF-A0A5C4M1Q7-F1
#
_cell.length_a   1.000
_cell.length_b   1.000
_cell.length_c   1.000
_cell.angle_alpha   90.00
_cell.angle_beta   90.00
_cell.angle_gamma   90.00
#
_symmetry.space_group_name_H-M   'P 1'
#
loop_
_entity.id
_entity.type
_entity.pdbx_description
1 polymer ?
#
loop_
_entity_poly.entity_id
_entity_poly.type
_entity_poly.pdbx_seq_one_letter_code
_entity_poly.pdbx_strand_id
1 'polypeptide(L)'
;MSVRARPDACPGVLAAHDAADGALVRVRLPGGQVTAAQLEVLAACAEDFGDGSVHLTSRGNVQLRGLPPETGELAGRLSEAGLLPAPSHERVRNFLASPLSGLAGGLVDVRPLVAELDTAVRAEPALARLPGRFLFALDDGRGDVAAEDADLCWQATGSRDGVLLRAGEPGVRVPPGEAVEMLVSEALRFTEIRGSAWRMRELPGFSGVRRPSRPVPVGAFGRDDGGRGLCVAPLFGQLTAAQVRSFGCDVVVTPWRSVVVPEFRAGLLALSSGTGVTACIGRPGCAKSRADVRADARPVSARAHFSGCERRCGKPRDAVDVVAADRGYLVDGDWVPVEALADVLAQKGNR
;
A
#
# COMPACT_ATOMS: atom_id res chain seq x y z
N MET A 1 -7.05 29.55 8.25
CA MET A 1 -6.86 28.22 7.63
C MET A 1 -6.57 28.42 6.14
N SER A 2 -5.37 28.08 5.66
CA SER A 2 -5.05 28.23 4.25
C SER A 2 -5.91 27.28 3.41
N VAL A 3 -6.73 27.83 2.52
CA VAL A 3 -7.49 27.07 1.53
C VAL A 3 -6.47 26.48 0.58
N ARG A 4 -6.32 25.14 0.59
CA ARG A 4 -5.44 24.45 -0.37
C ARG A 4 -6.01 24.66 -1.78
N ALA A 5 -5.27 25.36 -2.63
CA ALA A 5 -5.69 25.77 -3.97
C ALA A 5 -5.77 24.62 -5.00
N ARG A 6 -5.29 23.41 -4.67
CA ARG A 6 -5.27 22.28 -5.60
C ARG A 6 -6.24 21.16 -5.17
N PRO A 7 -7.09 20.67 -6.08
CA PRO A 7 -7.88 19.48 -5.84
C PRO A 7 -6.97 18.27 -5.63
N ASP A 8 -7.52 17.28 -4.94
CA ASP A 8 -6.85 16.02 -4.63
C ASP A 8 -6.64 15.18 -5.89
N ALA A 9 -5.43 15.23 -6.46
CA ALA A 9 -5.01 14.53 -7.68
C ALA A 9 -4.59 13.07 -7.43
N CYS A 10 -5.36 12.38 -6.60
CA CYS A 10 -5.18 10.99 -6.27
C CYS A 10 -5.50 10.11 -7.50
N PRO A 11 -4.55 9.30 -8.03
CA PRO A 11 -4.84 8.42 -9.16
C PRO A 11 -5.83 7.32 -8.79
N GLY A 12 -6.74 7.04 -9.72
CA GLY A 12 -7.67 5.91 -9.75
C GLY A 12 -7.72 5.27 -11.15
N VAL A 13 -8.76 4.48 -11.43
CA VAL A 13 -8.95 3.78 -12.71
C VAL A 13 -9.56 4.69 -13.80
N LEU A 14 -10.49 5.58 -13.45
CA LEU A 14 -11.11 6.55 -14.36
C LEU A 14 -10.40 7.91 -14.31
N ALA A 15 -9.70 8.20 -13.21
CA ALA A 15 -8.89 9.40 -13.03
C ALA A 15 -7.40 9.03 -13.03
N ALA A 16 -6.87 8.77 -14.23
CA ALA A 16 -5.43 8.54 -14.43
C ALA A 16 -4.60 9.76 -14.02
N HIS A 17 -3.35 9.52 -13.62
CA HIS A 17 -2.40 10.58 -13.30
C HIS A 17 -1.26 10.62 -14.30
N ASP A 18 -1.00 11.80 -14.86
CA ASP A 18 0.12 12.02 -15.75
C ASP A 18 1.45 11.90 -15.00
N ALA A 19 2.27 10.94 -15.42
CA ALA A 19 3.65 10.80 -14.97
C ALA A 19 4.62 10.92 -16.16
N ALA A 20 5.92 10.93 -15.86
CA ALA A 20 6.94 11.14 -16.88
C ALA A 20 7.14 9.92 -17.80
N ASP A 21 6.77 8.74 -17.31
CA ASP A 21 6.76 7.48 -18.06
C ASP A 21 5.46 7.26 -18.84
N GLY A 22 4.47 8.16 -18.74
CA GLY A 22 3.12 7.97 -19.25
C GLY A 22 2.09 8.09 -18.14
N ALA A 23 0.81 7.87 -18.46
CA ALA A 23 -0.22 7.87 -17.45
C ALA A 23 -0.04 6.68 -16.48
N LEU A 24 -0.57 6.81 -15.27
CA LEU A 24 -0.68 5.71 -14.32
C LEU A 24 -2.09 5.64 -13.75
N VAL A 25 -2.55 4.42 -13.51
CA VAL A 25 -3.81 4.15 -12.80
C VAL A 25 -3.54 3.32 -11.56
N ARG A 26 -4.44 3.42 -10.59
CA ARG A 26 -4.42 2.59 -9.39
C ARG A 26 -5.79 1.93 -9.22
N VAL A 27 -5.79 0.62 -9.04
CA VAL A 27 -7.00 -0.16 -8.80
C VAL A 27 -7.45 -0.05 -7.34
N ARG A 28 -8.47 -0.81 -6.94
CA ARG A 28 -8.88 -0.98 -5.55
C ARG A 28 -8.89 -2.47 -5.20
N LEU A 29 -8.25 -2.82 -4.09
CA LEU A 29 -8.06 -4.19 -3.60
C LEU A 29 -8.41 -4.24 -2.11
N PRO A 30 -9.69 -4.18 -1.71
CA PRO A 30 -10.07 -4.12 -0.29
C PRO A 30 -9.34 -5.19 0.54
N GLY A 31 -8.62 -4.76 1.58
CA GLY A 31 -7.81 -5.64 2.43
C GLY A 31 -6.56 -6.23 1.75
N GLY A 32 -6.22 -5.77 0.54
CA GLY A 32 -5.14 -6.30 -0.29
C GLY A 32 -5.50 -7.56 -1.07
N GLN A 33 -6.73 -8.06 -0.96
CA GLN A 33 -7.16 -9.32 -1.58
C GLN A 33 -7.19 -9.20 -3.10
N VAL A 34 -6.59 -10.18 -3.79
CA VAL A 34 -6.59 -10.28 -5.25
C VAL A 34 -6.85 -11.72 -5.66
N THR A 35 -7.85 -11.94 -6.49
CA THR A 35 -8.14 -13.29 -7.00
C THR A 35 -7.20 -13.70 -8.12
N ALA A 36 -7.04 -15.00 -8.37
CA ALA A 36 -6.26 -15.50 -9.50
C ALA A 36 -6.73 -14.91 -10.85
N ALA A 37 -8.04 -14.81 -11.04
CA ALA A 37 -8.62 -14.19 -12.24
C ALA A 37 -8.28 -12.70 -12.36
N GLN A 38 -8.30 -11.96 -11.25
CA GLN A 38 -7.88 -10.56 -11.23
C GLN A 38 -6.38 -10.39 -11.52
N LEU A 39 -5.54 -11.31 -11.04
CA LEU A 39 -4.11 -11.31 -11.36
C LEU A 39 -3.86 -11.49 -12.86
N GLU A 40 -4.60 -12.37 -13.52
CA GLU A 40 -4.53 -12.54 -14.98
C GLU A 40 -4.91 -11.27 -15.73
N VAL A 41 -6.01 -10.60 -15.32
CA VAL A 41 -6.42 -9.31 -15.90
C VAL A 41 -5.37 -8.24 -15.67
N LEU A 42 -4.80 -8.14 -14.46
CA LEU A 42 -3.73 -7.18 -14.17
C LEU A 42 -2.49 -7.43 -15.02
N ALA A 43 -2.09 -8.69 -15.20
CA ALA A 43 -0.96 -9.08 -16.02
C ALA A 43 -1.18 -8.73 -17.50
N ALA A 44 -2.35 -9.06 -18.05
CA ALA A 44 -2.71 -8.72 -19.42
C ALA A 44 -2.76 -7.20 -19.62
N CYS A 45 -3.39 -6.45 -18.71
CA CYS A 45 -3.45 -4.99 -18.80
C CYS A 45 -2.06 -4.34 -18.70
N ALA A 46 -1.15 -4.91 -17.91
CA ALA A 46 0.23 -4.42 -17.82
C ALA A 46 0.99 -4.59 -19.14
N GLU A 47 0.80 -5.72 -19.84
CA GLU A 47 1.42 -6.00 -21.15
C GLU A 47 0.79 -5.21 -22.29
N ASP A 48 -0.55 -5.14 -22.33
CA ASP A 48 -1.28 -4.54 -23.45
C ASP A 48 -1.21 -3.01 -23.45
N PHE A 49 -1.20 -2.38 -22.27
CA PHE A 49 -1.33 -0.93 -22.14
C PHE A 49 -0.17 -0.26 -21.42
N GLY A 50 0.67 -0.99 -20.68
CA GLY A 50 1.65 -0.42 -19.75
C GLY A 50 3.09 -0.81 -20.01
N ASP A 51 3.89 -0.75 -18.95
CA ASP A 51 5.32 -1.11 -18.95
C ASP A 51 5.59 -2.62 -18.77
N GLY A 52 4.57 -3.47 -18.94
CA GLY A 52 4.66 -4.92 -18.72
C GLY A 52 4.77 -5.33 -17.24
N SER A 53 4.64 -4.38 -16.30
CA SER A 53 4.79 -4.63 -14.86
C SER A 53 3.58 -4.21 -14.03
N VAL A 54 3.34 -4.96 -12.96
CA VAL A 54 2.45 -4.59 -11.87
C VAL A 54 3.28 -4.08 -10.70
N HIS A 55 2.96 -2.87 -10.22
CA HIS A 55 3.72 -2.21 -9.16
C HIS A 55 2.93 -2.21 -7.85
N LEU A 56 3.45 -2.87 -6.84
CA LEU A 56 2.92 -2.89 -5.47
C LEU A 56 3.14 -1.53 -4.80
N THR A 57 2.17 -1.11 -3.99
CA THR A 57 2.17 0.20 -3.32
C THR A 57 2.25 0.05 -1.81
N SER A 58 2.64 1.13 -1.12
CA SER A 58 2.73 1.16 0.34
C SER A 58 1.36 1.22 1.07
N ARG A 59 0.29 0.79 0.40
CA ARG A 59 -1.10 0.81 0.91
C ARG A 59 -1.87 -0.45 0.53
N GLY A 60 -1.16 -1.57 0.35
CA GLY A 60 -1.76 -2.87 0.08
C GLY A 60 -2.49 -2.91 -1.25
N ASN A 61 -1.97 -2.21 -2.25
CA ASN A 61 -2.65 -2.01 -3.53
C ASN A 61 -1.65 -2.09 -4.68
N VAL A 62 -2.13 -2.21 -5.92
CA VAL A 62 -1.33 -2.25 -7.14
C VAL A 62 -1.60 -1.06 -8.05
N GLN A 63 -0.61 -0.69 -8.86
CA GLN A 63 -0.75 0.36 -9.88
C GLN A 63 -0.11 -0.13 -11.19
N LEU A 64 -0.69 0.33 -12.30
CA LEU A 64 -0.16 0.15 -13.65
C LEU A 64 0.41 1.50 -14.12
N ARG A 65 1.51 1.45 -14.85
CA ARG A 65 2.28 2.63 -15.30
C ARG A 65 2.66 2.47 -16.76
N GLY A 66 3.17 3.55 -17.35
CA GLY A 66 3.56 3.55 -18.75
C GLY A 66 2.37 3.62 -19.70
N LEU A 67 1.21 4.09 -19.21
CA LEU A 67 -0.04 4.00 -19.93
C LEU A 67 -0.18 5.09 -20.98
N PRO A 68 -0.89 4.83 -22.08
CA PRO A 68 -1.28 5.87 -23.02
C PRO A 68 -2.18 6.91 -22.33
N PRO A 69 -2.30 8.13 -22.88
CA PRO A 69 -3.19 9.16 -22.35
C PRO A 69 -4.66 8.71 -22.28
N GLU A 70 -5.09 7.93 -23.27
CA GLU A 70 -6.44 7.37 -23.34
C GLU A 70 -6.51 6.01 -22.63
N THR A 71 -7.21 5.97 -21.48
CA THR A 71 -7.28 4.78 -20.61
C THR A 71 -8.64 4.11 -20.59
N GLY A 72 -9.54 4.45 -21.53
CA GLY A 72 -10.93 3.98 -21.55
C GLY A 72 -11.08 2.46 -21.64
N GLU A 73 -10.34 1.82 -22.55
CA GLU A 73 -10.36 0.35 -22.70
C GLU A 73 -9.80 -0.35 -21.45
N LEU A 74 -8.67 0.14 -20.95
CA LEU A 74 -8.06 -0.32 -19.70
C LEU A 74 -9.06 -0.23 -18.53
N ALA A 75 -9.73 0.91 -18.39
CA ALA A 75 -10.72 1.15 -17.36
C ALA A 75 -11.90 0.18 -17.45
N GLY A 76 -12.37 -0.11 -18.67
CA GLY A 76 -13.40 -1.12 -18.92
C GLY A 76 -12.99 -2.50 -18.40
N ARG A 77 -11.81 -3.00 -18.83
CA ARG A 77 -11.30 -4.31 -18.41
C ARG A 77 -11.09 -4.41 -16.89
N LEU A 78 -10.53 -3.37 -16.26
CA LEU A 78 -10.35 -3.33 -14.81
C LEU A 78 -11.70 -3.28 -14.07
N SER A 79 -12.68 -2.56 -14.59
CA SER A 79 -14.03 -2.51 -14.01
C SER A 79 -14.74 -3.85 -14.10
N GLU A 80 -14.68 -4.52 -15.24
CA GLU A 80 -15.27 -5.85 -15.45
C GLU A 80 -14.66 -6.90 -14.52
N ALA A 81 -13.37 -6.79 -14.22
CA ALA A 81 -12.68 -7.65 -13.26
C ALA A 81 -12.96 -7.30 -11.78
N GLY A 82 -13.79 -6.30 -11.50
CA GLY A 82 -14.09 -5.84 -10.14
C GLY A 82 -12.95 -5.08 -9.46
N LEU A 83 -11.93 -4.65 -10.21
CA LEU A 83 -10.79 -3.86 -9.73
C LEU A 83 -11.10 -2.36 -9.62
N LEU A 84 -12.34 -1.98 -10.00
CA LEU A 84 -13.00 -0.70 -9.74
C LEU A 84 -14.43 -0.98 -9.23
N PRO A 85 -14.65 -1.19 -7.92
CA PRO A 85 -15.92 -1.70 -7.40
C PRO A 85 -17.08 -0.67 -7.41
N ALA A 86 -16.79 0.62 -7.55
CA ALA A 86 -17.80 1.66 -7.73
C ALA A 86 -17.19 2.93 -8.36
N PRO A 87 -17.61 3.33 -9.58
CA PRO A 87 -17.16 4.58 -10.21
C PRO A 87 -17.35 5.82 -9.32
N SER A 88 -18.48 5.90 -8.60
CA SER A 88 -18.80 7.02 -7.71
C SER A 88 -17.86 7.14 -6.51
N HIS A 89 -17.23 6.04 -6.09
CA HIS A 89 -16.37 5.96 -4.91
C HIS A 89 -14.91 5.72 -5.26
N GLU A 90 -14.51 5.92 -6.52
CA GLU A 90 -13.14 5.68 -6.98
C GLU A 90 -12.07 6.42 -6.15
N ARG A 91 -12.41 7.62 -5.67
CA ARG A 91 -11.49 8.41 -4.82
C ARG A 91 -11.32 7.83 -3.43
N VAL A 92 -12.27 7.02 -2.96
CA VAL A 92 -12.13 6.28 -1.71
C VAL A 92 -11.02 5.26 -1.89
N ARG A 93 -9.97 5.39 -1.08
CA ARG A 93 -8.78 4.55 -1.19
C ARG A 93 -9.06 3.11 -0.82
N ASN A 94 -8.00 2.33 -0.97
CA ASN A 94 -7.95 0.98 -0.46
C ASN A 94 -8.16 0.93 1.05
N PHE A 95 -8.64 -0.21 1.53
CA PHE A 95 -8.68 -0.52 2.95
C PHE A 95 -7.51 -1.42 3.29
N LEU A 96 -6.84 -1.14 4.41
CA LEU A 96 -5.85 -2.08 4.93
C LEU A 96 -6.53 -3.13 5.79
N ALA A 97 -6.03 -4.35 5.73
CA ALA A 97 -6.38 -5.41 6.65
C ALA A 97 -5.12 -6.20 7.00
N SER A 98 -5.05 -6.76 8.21
CA SER A 98 -3.95 -7.64 8.60
C SER A 98 -3.78 -8.78 7.58
N PRO A 99 -2.66 -8.86 6.82
CA PRO A 99 -2.61 -9.71 5.62
C PRO A 99 -2.62 -11.22 5.88
N LEU A 100 -2.37 -11.63 7.12
CA LEU A 100 -2.39 -13.02 7.56
C LEU A 100 -3.71 -13.39 8.28
N SER A 101 -4.69 -12.48 8.33
CA SER A 101 -5.95 -12.73 9.01
C SER A 101 -6.69 -13.92 8.39
N GLY A 102 -7.09 -14.86 9.25
CA GLY A 102 -7.72 -16.12 8.85
C GLY A 102 -6.80 -17.10 8.10
N LEU A 103 -5.48 -16.87 8.13
CA LEU A 103 -4.45 -17.79 7.66
C LEU A 103 -3.52 -18.24 8.79
N ALA A 104 -3.01 -17.29 9.57
CA ALA A 104 -2.01 -17.54 10.60
C ALA A 104 -2.12 -16.52 11.75
N GLY A 105 -2.49 -17.00 12.92
CA GLY A 105 -2.64 -16.24 14.15
C GLY A 105 -3.64 -15.08 14.03
N GLY A 106 -3.49 -14.10 14.91
CA GLY A 106 -4.49 -13.04 15.10
C GLY A 106 -5.59 -13.47 16.08
N LEU A 107 -6.36 -12.51 16.56
CA LEU A 107 -7.43 -12.72 17.54
C LEU A 107 -8.81 -12.92 16.89
N VAL A 108 -9.00 -12.34 15.70
CA VAL A 108 -10.26 -12.34 14.94
C VAL A 108 -9.96 -12.40 13.45
N ASP A 109 -10.74 -13.16 12.68
CA ASP A 109 -10.69 -13.07 11.21
C ASP A 109 -11.41 -11.80 10.74
N VAL A 110 -10.65 -10.83 10.21
CA VAL A 110 -11.18 -9.53 9.75
C VAL A 110 -11.57 -9.53 8.27
N ARG A 111 -11.36 -10.63 7.53
CA ARG A 111 -11.73 -10.71 6.10
C ARG A 111 -13.22 -10.45 5.85
N PRO A 112 -14.17 -10.97 6.67
CA PRO A 112 -15.58 -10.63 6.53
C PRO A 112 -15.84 -9.13 6.73
N LEU A 113 -15.18 -8.51 7.72
CA LEU A 113 -15.33 -7.07 8.01
C LEU A 113 -14.81 -6.19 6.86
N VAL A 114 -13.82 -6.65 6.09
CA VAL A 114 -13.34 -5.93 4.89
C VAL A 114 -14.44 -5.83 3.84
N ALA A 115 -15.13 -6.94 3.56
CA ALA A 115 -16.22 -6.98 2.57
C ALA A 115 -17.44 -6.18 3.04
N GLU A 116 -17.75 -6.27 4.33
CA GLU A 116 -18.82 -5.49 4.96
C GLU A 116 -18.52 -3.98 4.91
N LEU A 117 -17.29 -3.57 5.24
CA LEU A 117 -16.85 -2.18 5.12
C LEU A 117 -16.90 -1.68 3.67
N ASP A 118 -16.52 -2.50 2.69
CA ASP A 118 -16.63 -2.13 1.27
C ASP A 118 -18.06 -1.90 0.83
N THR A 119 -18.96 -2.78 1.26
CA THR A 119 -20.38 -2.65 0.98
C THR A 119 -20.95 -1.39 1.63
N ALA A 120 -20.69 -1.18 2.93
CA ALA A 120 -21.21 -0.06 3.68
C ALA A 120 -20.69 1.29 3.15
N VAL A 121 -19.39 1.38 2.83
CA VAL A 121 -18.82 2.61 2.27
C VAL A 121 -19.38 2.93 0.89
N ARG A 122 -19.62 1.93 0.03
CA ARG A 122 -20.24 2.13 -1.28
C ARG A 122 -21.72 2.53 -1.19
N ALA A 123 -22.41 2.10 -0.14
CA ALA A 123 -23.80 2.43 0.10
C ALA A 123 -24.01 3.89 0.53
N GLU A 124 -22.97 4.58 0.99
CA GLU A 124 -23.04 5.92 1.56
C GLU A 124 -22.50 7.01 0.61
N PRO A 125 -23.36 7.75 -0.12
CA PRO A 125 -22.92 8.73 -1.12
C PRO A 125 -22.07 9.86 -0.55
N ALA A 126 -22.25 10.21 0.73
CA ALA A 126 -21.43 11.22 1.40
C ALA A 126 -19.96 10.81 1.48
N LEU A 127 -19.67 9.51 1.60
CA LEU A 127 -18.31 8.98 1.70
C LEU A 127 -17.55 9.01 0.37
N ALA A 128 -18.22 9.15 -0.77
CA ALA A 128 -17.57 9.46 -2.05
C ALA A 128 -16.75 10.77 -2.00
N ARG A 129 -17.07 11.67 -1.06
CA ARG A 129 -16.36 12.96 -0.86
C ARG A 129 -15.11 12.83 0.02
N LEU A 130 -14.82 11.65 0.56
CA LEU A 130 -13.60 11.41 1.31
C LEU A 130 -12.38 11.78 0.44
N PRO A 131 -11.35 12.42 1.03
CA PRO A 131 -10.08 12.59 0.35
C PRO A 131 -9.50 11.24 -0.05
N GLY A 132 -8.88 11.16 -1.23
CA GLY A 132 -8.06 10.03 -1.65
C GLY A 132 -6.76 9.89 -0.86
N ARG A 133 -6.60 10.63 0.23
CA ARG A 133 -5.61 10.34 1.26
C ARG A 133 -6.24 9.69 2.49
N PHE A 134 -7.54 9.74 2.72
CA PHE A 134 -8.17 9.08 3.85
C PHE A 134 -7.97 7.57 3.76
N LEU A 135 -7.69 6.90 4.89
CA LEU A 135 -7.34 5.48 4.93
C LEU A 135 -8.03 4.78 6.10
N PHE A 136 -8.73 3.69 5.79
CA PHE A 136 -9.27 2.75 6.76
C PHE A 136 -8.30 1.58 6.98
N ALA A 137 -8.35 0.98 8.18
CA ALA A 137 -7.67 -0.25 8.50
C ALA A 137 -8.51 -1.18 9.41
N LEU A 138 -8.31 -2.48 9.25
CA LEU A 138 -8.88 -3.54 10.08
C LEU A 138 -7.73 -4.42 10.58
N ASP A 139 -7.38 -4.29 11.85
CA ASP A 139 -6.27 -5.00 12.49
C ASP A 139 -6.81 -6.17 13.32
N ASP A 140 -6.32 -7.38 13.07
CA ASP A 140 -6.78 -8.59 13.77
C ASP A 140 -6.16 -8.76 15.18
N GLY A 141 -5.51 -7.73 15.71
CA GLY A 141 -4.90 -7.69 17.03
C GLY A 141 -3.39 -7.92 17.02
N ARG A 142 -2.80 -8.25 15.87
CA ARG A 142 -1.33 -8.34 15.74
C ARG A 142 -0.63 -6.98 15.76
N GLY A 143 -1.37 -5.89 15.49
CA GLY A 143 -0.88 -4.52 15.50
C GLY A 143 -0.03 -4.17 14.29
N ASP A 144 -0.21 -4.87 13.17
CA ASP A 144 0.57 -4.66 11.95
C ASP A 144 0.03 -3.47 11.15
N VAL A 145 -1.23 -3.52 10.73
CA VAL A 145 -1.85 -2.44 9.95
C VAL A 145 -2.30 -1.27 10.83
N ALA A 146 -2.50 -1.50 12.14
CA ALA A 146 -2.66 -0.42 13.11
C ALA A 146 -1.44 0.53 13.17
N ALA A 147 -0.25 0.09 12.72
CA ALA A 147 0.95 0.91 12.63
C ALA A 147 1.10 1.71 11.31
N GLU A 148 0.20 1.49 10.35
CA GLU A 148 0.29 2.06 9.00
C GLU A 148 -0.45 3.41 8.86
N ASP A 149 -0.47 4.18 9.94
CA ASP A 149 -0.94 5.56 10.00
C ASP A 149 -2.41 5.76 9.59
N ALA A 150 -3.26 4.72 9.53
CA ALA A 150 -4.66 4.85 9.11
C ALA A 150 -5.42 5.96 9.85
N ASP A 151 -6.34 6.64 9.15
CA ASP A 151 -7.18 7.68 9.77
C ASP A 151 -8.19 7.06 10.72
N LEU A 152 -8.75 5.92 10.32
CA LEU A 152 -9.61 5.09 11.16
C LEU A 152 -9.12 3.65 11.10
N CYS A 153 -8.95 3.02 12.25
CA CYS A 153 -8.62 1.61 12.34
C CYS A 153 -9.49 0.97 13.41
N TRP A 154 -10.12 -0.17 13.13
CA TRP A 154 -10.58 -1.04 14.21
C TRP A 154 -9.48 -2.05 14.49
N GLN A 155 -9.13 -2.24 15.77
CA GLN A 155 -8.11 -3.19 16.20
C GLN A 155 -8.71 -4.17 17.21
N ALA A 156 -8.62 -5.48 16.92
CA ALA A 156 -9.02 -6.49 17.89
C ALA A 156 -8.13 -6.43 19.15
N THR A 157 -8.76 -6.53 20.31
CA THR A 157 -8.08 -6.67 21.62
C THR A 157 -8.40 -8.00 22.28
N GLY A 158 -9.36 -8.74 21.73
CA GLY A 158 -9.77 -10.09 22.09
C GLY A 158 -10.66 -10.67 20.98
N SER A 159 -11.12 -11.92 21.13
CA SER A 159 -11.98 -12.57 20.13
C SER A 159 -13.39 -11.96 20.04
N ARG A 160 -13.80 -11.19 21.04
CA ARG A 160 -15.11 -10.53 21.12
C ARG A 160 -15.01 -9.02 21.37
N ASP A 161 -13.79 -8.48 21.45
CA ASP A 161 -13.53 -7.11 21.84
C ASP A 161 -12.53 -6.47 20.88
N GLY A 162 -12.74 -5.21 20.57
CA GLY A 162 -11.78 -4.38 19.86
C GLY A 162 -11.83 -2.94 20.32
N VAL A 163 -10.98 -2.12 19.73
CA VAL A 163 -10.90 -0.69 19.98
C VAL A 163 -10.89 0.06 18.65
N LEU A 164 -11.63 1.16 18.60
CA LEU A 164 -11.54 2.10 17.49
C LEU A 164 -10.33 3.03 17.71
N LEU A 165 -9.43 3.06 16.74
CA LEU A 165 -8.32 4.00 16.67
C LEU A 165 -8.65 5.13 15.71
N ARG A 166 -8.49 6.38 16.16
CA ARG A 166 -8.64 7.60 15.36
C ARG A 166 -7.27 8.24 15.21
N ALA A 167 -6.75 8.28 13.97
CA ALA A 167 -5.39 8.73 13.68
C ALA A 167 -4.32 8.06 14.58
N GLY A 168 -4.50 6.77 14.88
CA GLY A 168 -3.62 5.97 15.74
C GLY A 168 -3.92 6.03 17.25
N GLU A 169 -4.73 6.99 17.69
CA GLU A 169 -5.10 7.18 19.10
C GLU A 169 -6.25 6.25 19.50
N PRO A 170 -6.12 5.47 20.59
CA PRO A 170 -7.17 4.57 21.05
C PRO A 170 -8.36 5.34 21.59
N GLY A 171 -9.55 4.98 21.12
CA GLY A 171 -10.83 5.53 21.55
C GLY A 171 -11.68 4.52 22.30
N VAL A 172 -12.94 4.43 21.91
CA VAL A 172 -13.94 3.57 22.55
C VAL A 172 -13.70 2.10 22.20
N ARG A 173 -14.10 1.21 23.10
CA ARG A 173 -14.17 -0.23 22.82
C ARG A 173 -15.36 -0.49 21.91
N VAL A 174 -15.16 -1.33 20.90
CA VAL A 174 -16.17 -1.66 19.90
C VAL A 174 -16.08 -3.16 19.63
N PRO A 175 -17.15 -3.95 19.87
CA PRO A 175 -17.16 -5.37 19.53
C PRO A 175 -17.07 -5.56 18.00
N PRO A 176 -16.58 -6.72 17.51
CA PRO A 176 -16.42 -6.96 16.07
C PRO A 176 -17.69 -6.71 15.23
N GLY A 177 -18.87 -7.06 15.76
CA GLY A 177 -20.15 -6.88 15.07
C GLY A 177 -20.61 -5.43 14.89
N GLU A 178 -19.99 -4.47 15.59
CA GLU A 178 -20.28 -3.02 15.47
C GLU A 178 -19.12 -2.26 14.82
N ALA A 179 -18.04 -2.96 14.44
CA ALA A 179 -16.81 -2.34 13.96
C ALA A 179 -17.03 -1.52 12.70
N VAL A 180 -17.75 -2.07 11.72
CA VAL A 180 -17.99 -1.41 10.43
C VAL A 180 -18.90 -0.20 10.59
N GLU A 181 -20.00 -0.33 11.35
CA GLU A 181 -20.90 0.79 11.64
C GLU A 181 -20.14 1.97 12.28
N MET A 182 -19.29 1.68 13.27
CA MET A 182 -18.49 2.71 13.94
C MET A 182 -17.46 3.35 13.00
N LEU A 183 -16.80 2.58 12.13
CA LEU A 183 -15.87 3.11 11.13
C LEU A 183 -16.58 4.04 10.12
N VAL A 184 -17.76 3.65 9.65
CA VAL A 184 -18.58 4.45 8.72
C VAL A 184 -19.08 5.73 9.37
N SER A 185 -19.62 5.63 10.58
CA SER A 185 -20.11 6.77 11.36
C SER A 185 -19.01 7.82 11.58
N GLU A 186 -17.80 7.38 11.95
CA GLU A 186 -16.66 8.28 12.15
C GLU A 186 -16.11 8.88 10.85
N ALA A 187 -16.19 8.13 9.75
CA ALA A 187 -15.84 8.66 8.43
C ALA A 187 -16.84 9.73 7.97
N LEU A 188 -18.15 9.52 8.21
CA LEU A 188 -19.19 10.53 7.94
C LEU A 188 -18.93 11.78 8.77
N ARG A 189 -18.71 11.63 10.08
CA ARG A 189 -18.32 12.75 10.95
C ARG A 189 -17.08 13.48 10.44
N PHE A 190 -16.06 12.76 9.98
CA PHE A 190 -14.90 13.38 9.35
C PHE A 190 -15.28 14.20 8.11
N THR A 191 -16.17 13.71 7.24
CA THR A 191 -16.61 14.48 6.06
C THR A 191 -17.29 15.80 6.42
N GLU A 192 -17.99 15.85 7.56
CA GLU A 192 -18.66 17.07 8.06
C GLU A 192 -17.66 18.09 8.61
N ILE A 193 -16.68 17.65 9.41
CA ILE A 193 -15.82 18.57 10.17
C ILE A 193 -14.48 18.86 9.49
N ARG A 194 -14.07 18.10 8.46
CA ARG A 194 -12.71 18.13 7.91
C ARG A 194 -12.27 19.47 7.34
N GLY A 195 -13.20 20.32 6.87
CA GLY A 195 -12.85 21.50 6.08
C GLY A 195 -11.88 21.14 4.94
N SER A 196 -10.66 21.70 4.96
CA SER A 196 -9.62 21.40 3.97
C SER A 196 -8.71 20.21 4.31
N ALA A 197 -8.88 19.59 5.49
CA ALA A 197 -8.05 18.48 5.94
C ALA A 197 -8.18 17.26 5.02
N TRP A 198 -7.06 16.67 4.63
CA TRP A 198 -7.03 15.44 3.83
C TRP A 198 -6.92 14.17 4.68
N ARG A 199 -6.53 14.32 5.94
CA ARG A 199 -6.30 13.24 6.91
C ARG A 199 -6.88 13.65 8.26
N MET A 200 -7.33 12.69 9.05
CA MET A 200 -7.91 12.94 10.36
C MET A 200 -6.91 13.59 11.32
N ARG A 201 -5.63 13.19 11.27
CA ARG A 201 -4.54 13.81 12.04
C ARG A 201 -4.28 15.29 11.77
N GLU A 202 -4.83 15.86 10.69
CA GLU A 202 -4.73 17.29 10.41
C GLU A 202 -5.79 18.11 11.18
N LEU A 203 -6.75 17.44 11.85
CA LEU A 203 -7.76 18.08 12.70
C LEU A 203 -7.20 18.42 14.09
N PRO A 204 -7.75 19.44 14.77
CA PRO A 204 -7.39 19.72 16.16
C PRO A 204 -7.67 18.54 17.09
N GLY A 205 -6.83 18.35 18.10
CA GLY A 205 -7.01 17.31 19.12
C GLY A 205 -6.26 16.01 18.86
N PHE A 206 -5.65 15.83 17.68
CA PHE A 206 -4.77 14.69 17.41
C PHE A 206 -3.30 15.06 17.57
N SER A 207 -2.59 14.26 18.35
CA SER A 207 -1.15 14.37 18.62
C SER A 207 -0.30 13.62 17.59
N GLY A 208 -0.93 12.80 16.74
CA GLY A 208 -0.25 12.01 15.72
C GLY A 208 0.52 10.84 16.31
N VAL A 209 -0.10 10.11 17.25
CA VAL A 209 0.46 8.91 17.88
C VAL A 209 0.95 7.94 16.81
N ARG A 210 2.21 7.48 16.99
CA ARG A 210 2.85 6.50 16.11
C ARG A 210 3.01 5.18 16.85
N ARG A 211 2.71 4.09 16.16
CA ARG A 211 2.88 2.73 16.64
C ARG A 211 4.08 2.08 15.97
N PRO A 212 4.79 1.16 16.65
CA PRO A 212 5.88 0.40 16.04
C PRO A 212 5.39 -0.41 14.84
N SER A 213 6.11 -0.34 13.71
CA SER A 213 5.77 -1.11 12.51
C SER A 213 6.03 -2.60 12.73
N ARG A 214 5.15 -3.45 12.22
CA ARG A 214 5.22 -4.92 12.35
C ARG A 214 4.88 -5.59 11.02
N PRO A 215 5.72 -5.44 9.98
CA PRO A 215 5.45 -6.01 8.67
C PRO A 215 5.42 -7.54 8.72
N VAL A 216 4.66 -8.17 7.82
CA VAL A 216 4.71 -9.62 7.62
C VAL A 216 6.13 -10.02 7.17
N PRO A 217 6.83 -10.89 7.90
CA PRO A 217 8.16 -11.36 7.51
C PRO A 217 8.14 -12.02 6.13
N VAL A 218 9.17 -11.75 5.32
CA VAL A 218 9.37 -12.44 4.04
C VAL A 218 9.85 -13.85 4.30
N GLY A 219 9.32 -14.82 3.55
CA GLY A 219 9.62 -16.24 3.71
C GLY A 219 8.40 -17.07 4.04
N ALA A 220 8.64 -18.34 4.36
CA ALA A 220 7.59 -19.29 4.71
C ALA A 220 7.01 -19.00 6.10
N PHE A 221 5.72 -19.25 6.27
CA PHE A 221 5.04 -19.19 7.57
C PHE A 221 4.12 -20.39 7.75
N GLY A 222 3.88 -20.77 9.02
CA GLY A 222 2.90 -21.81 9.37
C GLY A 222 1.49 -21.23 9.41
N ARG A 223 0.51 -22.00 8.91
CA ARG A 223 -0.92 -21.67 8.99
C ARG A 223 -1.57 -22.36 10.17
N ASP A 224 -2.69 -21.81 10.63
CA ASP A 224 -3.45 -22.35 11.77
C ASP A 224 -4.07 -23.73 11.47
N ASP A 225 -4.26 -24.05 10.19
CA ASP A 225 -4.74 -25.36 9.71
C ASP A 225 -3.62 -26.41 9.53
N GLY A 226 -2.40 -26.12 9.98
CA GLY A 226 -1.23 -26.98 9.80
C GLY A 226 -0.58 -26.88 8.42
N GLY A 227 -1.14 -26.09 7.50
CA GLY A 227 -0.54 -25.78 6.21
C GLY A 227 0.67 -24.84 6.32
N ARG A 228 1.27 -24.54 5.17
CA ARG A 228 2.32 -23.52 5.05
C ARG A 228 1.92 -22.51 3.98
N GLY A 229 2.18 -21.24 4.27
CA GLY A 229 2.09 -20.15 3.29
C GLY A 229 3.45 -19.54 3.01
N LEU A 230 3.48 -18.53 2.15
CA LEU A 230 4.69 -17.81 1.76
C LEU A 230 4.42 -16.31 1.66
N CYS A 231 5.29 -15.48 2.21
CA CYS A 231 5.34 -14.05 1.92
C CYS A 231 6.54 -13.77 1.01
N VAL A 232 6.31 -13.10 -0.13
CA VAL A 232 7.37 -12.73 -1.08
C VAL A 232 7.47 -11.22 -1.24
N ALA A 233 8.69 -10.69 -1.32
CA ALA A 233 8.94 -9.26 -1.49
C ALA A 233 9.74 -8.99 -2.77
N PRO A 234 9.08 -8.66 -3.89
CA PRO A 234 9.75 -8.34 -5.14
C PRO A 234 10.57 -7.06 -5.03
N LEU A 235 11.69 -7.02 -5.76
CA LEU A 235 12.57 -5.85 -5.78
C LEU A 235 11.76 -4.61 -6.19
N PHE A 236 11.83 -3.56 -5.37
CA PHE A 236 11.07 -2.30 -5.53
C PHE A 236 9.55 -2.45 -5.54
N GLY A 237 9.01 -3.60 -5.15
CA GLY A 237 7.58 -3.89 -5.31
C GLY A 237 7.16 -4.07 -6.76
N GLN A 238 8.05 -4.46 -7.67
CA GLN A 238 7.75 -4.59 -9.10
C GLN A 238 7.72 -6.06 -9.52
N LEU A 239 6.63 -6.48 -10.14
CA LEU A 239 6.46 -7.82 -10.71
C LEU A 239 6.17 -7.69 -12.20
N THR A 240 6.88 -8.46 -13.02
CA THR A 240 6.50 -8.63 -14.43
C THR A 240 5.17 -9.36 -14.54
N ALA A 241 4.45 -9.18 -15.65
CA ALA A 241 3.21 -9.92 -15.92
C ALA A 241 3.37 -11.44 -15.78
N ALA A 242 4.48 -12.02 -16.28
CA ALA A 242 4.78 -13.44 -16.10
C ALA A 242 4.91 -13.86 -14.62
N GLN A 243 5.55 -13.03 -13.78
CA GLN A 243 5.64 -13.29 -12.34
C GLN A 243 4.28 -13.16 -11.64
N VAL A 244 3.44 -12.22 -12.06
CA VAL A 244 2.06 -12.08 -11.56
C VAL A 244 1.26 -13.34 -11.87
N ARG A 245 1.31 -13.84 -13.11
CA ARG A 245 0.63 -15.10 -13.50
C ARG A 245 1.14 -16.32 -12.73
N SER A 246 2.44 -16.34 -12.39
CA SER A 246 3.03 -17.46 -11.62
C SER A 246 2.39 -17.67 -10.25
N PHE A 247 1.67 -16.67 -9.71
CA PHE A 247 0.89 -16.86 -8.49
C PHE A 247 -0.23 -17.90 -8.69
N GLY A 248 -0.99 -17.93 -9.79
CA GLY A 248 -1.94 -19.02 -10.06
C GLY A 248 -2.97 -19.34 -8.95
N CYS A 249 -3.14 -18.45 -7.96
CA CYS A 249 -4.03 -18.58 -6.82
C CYS A 249 -4.34 -17.18 -6.28
N ASP A 250 -5.31 -17.10 -5.37
CA ASP A 250 -5.61 -15.86 -4.67
C ASP A 250 -4.44 -15.47 -3.75
N VAL A 251 -4.19 -14.16 -3.63
CA VAL A 251 -3.08 -13.61 -2.85
C VAL A 251 -3.51 -12.35 -2.10
N VAL A 252 -2.70 -11.95 -1.11
CA VAL A 252 -2.89 -10.69 -0.38
C VAL A 252 -1.70 -9.76 -0.60
N VAL A 253 -1.94 -8.60 -1.22
CA VAL A 253 -0.95 -7.54 -1.37
C VAL A 253 -0.85 -6.75 -0.07
N THR A 254 0.35 -6.69 0.51
CA THR A 254 0.57 -6.04 1.80
C THR A 254 0.89 -4.55 1.64
N PRO A 255 0.70 -3.71 2.69
CA PRO A 255 1.17 -2.32 2.69
C PRO A 255 2.69 -2.17 2.68
N TRP A 256 3.45 -3.26 2.74
CA TRP A 256 4.91 -3.27 2.73
C TRP A 256 5.51 -3.68 1.38
N ARG A 257 4.71 -3.65 0.30
CA ARG A 257 5.10 -4.06 -1.06
C ARG A 257 5.58 -5.51 -1.12
N SER A 258 4.93 -6.37 -0.33
CA SER A 258 5.07 -7.81 -0.41
C SER A 258 3.72 -8.45 -0.76
N VAL A 259 3.75 -9.73 -1.06
CA VAL A 259 2.57 -10.54 -1.39
C VAL A 259 2.55 -11.77 -0.50
N VAL A 260 1.45 -11.96 0.23
CA VAL A 260 1.15 -13.20 0.96
C VAL A 260 0.47 -14.15 -0.01
N VAL A 261 1.04 -15.34 -0.14
CA VAL A 261 0.53 -16.47 -0.89
C VAL A 261 0.06 -17.51 0.13
N PRO A 262 -1.24 -17.83 0.18
CA PRO A 262 -1.79 -18.76 1.18
C PRO A 262 -1.15 -20.15 1.12
N GLU A 263 -0.75 -20.61 -0.06
CA GLU A 263 -0.14 -21.92 -0.25
C GLU A 263 1.35 -21.81 -0.59
N PHE A 264 2.17 -22.49 0.21
CA PHE A 264 3.61 -22.55 -0.02
C PHE A 264 3.92 -23.25 -1.35
N ARG A 265 4.59 -22.52 -2.24
CA ARG A 265 5.16 -23.07 -3.48
C ARG A 265 6.60 -22.60 -3.62
N ALA A 266 7.53 -23.56 -3.61
CA ALA A 266 8.96 -23.26 -3.59
C ALA A 266 9.42 -22.39 -4.79
N GLY A 267 8.81 -22.56 -5.96
CA GLY A 267 9.11 -21.77 -7.16
C GLY A 267 8.90 -20.26 -7.01
N LEU A 268 8.06 -19.84 -6.06
CA LEU A 268 7.81 -18.42 -5.80
C LEU A 268 8.88 -17.76 -4.93
N LEU A 269 9.77 -18.52 -4.28
CA LEU A 269 10.84 -17.96 -3.45
C LEU A 269 11.73 -17.00 -4.27
N ALA A 270 11.93 -17.31 -5.55
CA ALA A 270 12.69 -16.49 -6.49
C ALA A 270 12.07 -15.11 -6.77
N LEU A 271 10.79 -14.88 -6.38
CA LEU A 271 10.16 -13.57 -6.46
C LEU A 271 10.64 -12.62 -5.36
N SER A 272 11.33 -13.12 -4.31
CA SER A 272 11.89 -12.27 -3.27
C SER A 272 13.29 -11.80 -3.62
N SER A 273 13.58 -10.50 -3.47
CA SER A 273 14.92 -9.98 -3.77
C SER A 273 15.95 -10.27 -2.69
N GLY A 274 15.53 -10.39 -1.42
CA GLY A 274 16.43 -10.55 -0.26
C GLY A 274 17.31 -9.34 0.07
N THR A 275 17.25 -8.25 -0.72
CA THR A 275 18.20 -7.13 -0.62
C THR A 275 17.89 -6.14 0.51
N GLY A 276 16.64 -6.12 1.00
CA GLY A 276 16.16 -5.11 1.97
C GLY A 276 16.01 -3.70 1.39
N VAL A 277 16.39 -3.50 0.13
CA VAL A 277 16.37 -2.20 -0.54
C VAL A 277 15.01 -1.93 -1.16
N THR A 278 14.54 -0.70 -0.96
CA THR A 278 13.35 -0.18 -1.63
C THR A 278 13.67 1.14 -2.31
N ALA A 279 12.86 1.53 -3.29
CA ALA A 279 13.03 2.80 -3.98
C ALA A 279 11.68 3.35 -4.41
N CYS A 280 11.58 4.67 -4.55
CA CYS A 280 10.48 5.25 -5.32
C CYS A 280 10.68 4.97 -6.83
N ILE A 281 9.78 5.46 -7.69
CA ILE A 281 9.87 5.17 -9.12
C ILE A 281 11.13 5.76 -9.78
N GLY A 282 11.63 6.90 -9.28
CA GLY A 282 12.83 7.53 -9.82
C GLY A 282 12.68 8.11 -11.21
N ARG A 283 13.80 8.48 -11.83
CA ARG A 283 13.87 8.64 -13.28
C ARG A 283 13.90 7.25 -13.94
N PRO A 284 13.44 7.12 -15.18
CA PRO A 284 12.76 8.16 -15.98
C PRO A 284 11.29 8.39 -15.57
N GLY A 285 10.67 7.53 -14.75
CA GLY A 285 9.22 7.54 -14.52
C GLY A 285 8.63 8.67 -13.65
N CYS A 286 9.46 9.52 -13.05
CA CYS A 286 9.01 10.68 -12.27
C CYS A 286 9.79 11.93 -12.63
N ALA A 287 9.08 12.93 -13.18
CA ALA A 287 9.64 14.23 -13.54
C ALA A 287 10.22 15.03 -12.35
N LYS A 288 9.85 14.66 -11.11
CA LYS A 288 10.41 15.27 -9.89
C LYS A 288 11.71 14.63 -9.44
N SER A 289 12.05 13.45 -9.96
CA SER A 289 13.24 12.73 -9.57
C SER A 289 14.50 13.39 -10.14
N ARG A 290 15.56 13.45 -9.33
CA ARG A 290 16.89 13.93 -9.70
C ARG A 290 17.79 12.83 -10.28
N ALA A 291 17.54 11.57 -9.94
CA ALA A 291 18.36 10.42 -10.35
C ALA A 291 17.50 9.22 -10.77
N ASP A 292 18.12 8.26 -11.47
CA ASP A 292 17.57 6.92 -11.67
C ASP A 292 17.82 6.08 -10.41
N VAL A 293 17.00 6.32 -9.40
CA VAL A 293 17.21 5.71 -8.09
C VAL A 293 17.04 4.20 -8.08
N ARG A 294 16.36 3.61 -9.06
CA ARG A 294 16.19 2.15 -9.14
C ARG A 294 17.43 1.50 -9.75
N ALA A 295 18.04 2.12 -10.77
CA ALA A 295 19.32 1.68 -11.29
C ALA A 295 20.41 1.73 -10.20
N ASP A 296 20.51 2.86 -9.50
CA ASP A 296 21.53 3.09 -8.47
C ASP A 296 21.34 2.21 -7.22
N ALA A 297 20.09 1.84 -6.91
CA ALA A 297 19.75 0.98 -5.77
C ALA A 297 19.96 -0.52 -6.03
N ARG A 298 19.94 -0.96 -7.30
CA ARG A 298 20.00 -2.38 -7.68
C ARG A 298 21.23 -3.15 -7.17
N PRO A 299 22.45 -2.58 -7.14
CA PRO A 299 23.63 -3.28 -6.63
C PRO A 299 23.72 -3.29 -5.09
N VAL A 300 22.82 -2.59 -4.39
CA VAL A 300 22.89 -2.42 -2.93
C VAL A 300 22.14 -3.55 -2.22
N SER A 301 22.72 -4.05 -1.13
CA SER A 301 22.06 -4.96 -0.18
C SER A 301 22.13 -4.38 1.23
N ALA A 302 21.10 -3.62 1.59
CA ALA A 302 20.96 -2.97 2.89
C ALA A 302 19.49 -2.60 3.12
N ARG A 303 19.08 -2.42 4.38
CA ARG A 303 17.75 -1.86 4.70
C ARG A 303 17.70 -0.36 4.43
N ALA A 304 17.61 0.01 3.16
CA ALA A 304 17.67 1.39 2.67
C ALA A 304 16.49 1.73 1.76
N HIS A 305 16.10 3.01 1.75
CA HIS A 305 15.10 3.53 0.83
C HIS A 305 15.64 4.66 -0.02
N PHE A 306 15.68 4.43 -1.33
CA PHE A 306 16.14 5.42 -2.30
C PHE A 306 15.00 6.30 -2.80
N SER A 307 15.16 7.60 -2.59
CA SER A 307 14.19 8.65 -2.92
C SER A 307 14.76 9.58 -3.97
N GLY A 308 14.09 9.70 -5.12
CA GLY A 308 14.51 10.60 -6.19
C GLY A 308 14.38 12.10 -5.87
N CYS A 309 13.67 12.46 -4.80
CA CYS A 309 13.47 13.84 -4.37
C CYS A 309 13.07 13.88 -2.88
N GLU A 310 12.96 15.09 -2.33
CA GLU A 310 12.63 15.38 -0.94
C GLU A 310 11.27 14.82 -0.48
N ARG A 311 10.38 14.47 -1.41
CA ARG A 311 9.05 13.88 -1.10
C ARG A 311 9.11 12.49 -0.50
N ARG A 312 10.22 11.75 -0.67
CA ARG A 312 10.45 10.42 -0.07
C ARG A 312 9.28 9.45 -0.27
N CYS A 313 8.79 9.38 -1.51
CA CYS A 313 7.56 8.68 -1.85
C CYS A 313 7.59 7.20 -1.42
N GLY A 314 6.80 6.87 -0.41
CA GLY A 314 6.63 5.51 0.09
C GLY A 314 7.86 4.95 0.82
N LYS A 315 8.69 5.83 1.39
CA LYS A 315 9.78 5.46 2.29
C LYS A 315 9.26 4.69 3.52
N PRO A 316 9.76 3.47 3.78
CA PRO A 316 9.55 2.78 5.06
C PRO A 316 10.15 3.56 6.24
N ARG A 317 9.56 3.41 7.43
CA ARG A 317 9.98 4.17 8.61
C ARG A 317 11.39 3.82 9.09
N ASP A 318 11.76 2.56 8.98
CA ASP A 318 12.95 1.94 9.56
C ASP A 318 14.03 1.61 8.51
N ALA A 319 13.97 2.27 7.36
CA ALA A 319 15.00 2.20 6.33
C ALA A 319 15.90 3.44 6.37
N VAL A 320 17.19 3.24 6.14
CA VAL A 320 18.19 4.31 5.91
C VAL A 320 17.67 5.26 4.84
N ASP A 321 17.71 6.57 5.10
CA ASP A 321 17.21 7.59 4.17
C ASP A 321 18.25 7.89 3.10
N VAL A 322 17.98 7.53 1.85
CA VAL A 322 18.89 7.78 0.72
C VAL A 322 18.19 8.70 -0.28
N VAL A 323 18.53 9.98 -0.31
CA VAL A 323 17.81 10.99 -1.11
C VAL A 323 18.72 11.54 -2.21
N ALA A 324 18.28 11.44 -3.46
CA ALA A 324 19.01 11.94 -4.62
C ALA A 324 19.30 13.45 -4.48
N ALA A 325 20.57 13.80 -4.66
CA ALA A 325 21.10 15.15 -4.64
C ALA A 325 21.82 15.43 -5.97
N ASP A 326 22.45 16.60 -6.10
CA ASP A 326 23.28 16.86 -7.27
C ASP A 326 24.51 15.94 -7.25
N ARG A 327 24.69 15.17 -8.34
CA ARG A 327 25.81 14.22 -8.57
C ARG A 327 26.05 13.20 -7.45
N GLY A 328 25.03 12.86 -6.67
CA GLY A 328 25.16 11.94 -5.54
C GLY A 328 23.88 11.83 -4.72
N TYR A 329 24.01 11.43 -3.46
CA TYR A 329 22.89 11.20 -2.55
C TYR A 329 23.19 11.73 -1.15
N LEU A 330 22.14 12.11 -0.43
CA LEU A 330 22.18 12.30 1.01
C LEU A 330 21.80 10.97 1.67
N VAL A 331 22.72 10.36 2.42
CA VAL A 331 22.51 9.16 3.22
C VAL A 331 22.37 9.58 4.69
N ASP A 332 21.14 9.54 5.22
CA ASP A 332 20.76 10.11 6.52
C ASP A 332 21.15 11.59 6.70
N GLY A 333 21.26 12.32 5.58
CA GLY A 333 21.66 13.73 5.54
C GLY A 333 23.11 13.97 5.12
N ASP A 334 23.96 12.95 5.15
CA ASP A 334 25.37 13.07 4.75
C ASP A 334 25.54 12.84 3.25
N TRP A 335 26.27 13.71 2.55
CA TRP A 335 26.46 13.57 1.10
C TRP A 335 27.43 12.43 0.76
N VAL A 336 27.05 11.60 -0.20
CA VAL A 336 27.79 10.42 -0.67
C VAL A 336 27.74 10.38 -2.21
N PRO A 337 28.89 10.23 -2.90
CA PRO A 337 28.92 10.05 -4.35
C PRO A 337 28.39 8.66 -4.74
N VAL A 338 27.88 8.52 -5.97
CA VAL A 338 27.17 7.30 -6.41
C VAL A 338 28.06 6.05 -6.30
N GLU A 339 29.32 6.18 -6.69
CA GLU A 339 30.32 5.12 -6.66
C GLU A 339 30.64 4.59 -5.25
N ALA A 340 30.38 5.37 -4.19
CA ALA A 340 30.65 4.99 -2.80
C ALA A 340 29.40 4.48 -2.06
N LEU A 341 28.22 4.52 -2.69
CA LEU A 341 26.95 4.18 -2.03
C LEU A 341 26.91 2.77 -1.46
N ALA A 342 27.35 1.78 -2.24
CA ALA A 342 27.29 0.38 -1.83
C ALA A 342 28.11 0.15 -0.56
N ASP A 343 29.33 0.69 -0.52
CA ASP A 343 30.25 0.55 0.62
C ASP A 343 29.72 1.25 1.86
N VAL A 344 29.23 2.50 1.72
CA VAL A 344 28.67 3.27 2.84
C VAL A 344 27.43 2.58 3.43
N LEU A 345 26.54 2.07 2.58
CA LEU A 345 25.31 1.41 3.03
C LEU A 345 25.58 0.03 3.64
N ALA A 346 26.57 -0.72 3.14
CA ALA A 346 27.00 -1.98 3.76
C ALA A 346 27.52 -1.76 5.20
N GLN A 347 28.26 -0.68 5.45
CA GLN A 347 28.75 -0.34 6.79
C GLN A 347 27.64 0.10 7.76
N LYS A 348 26.56 0.71 7.25
CA LYS A 348 25.39 1.11 8.05
C LYS A 348 24.43 -0.06 8.32
N GLY A 349 24.31 -1.02 7.39
CA GLY A 349 23.45 -2.19 7.53
C GLY A 349 23.91 -3.22 8.56
N ASN A 350 25.17 -3.15 9.00
CA ASN A 350 25.77 -4.02 10.03
C ASN A 350 25.67 -3.46 11.47
N ARG A 351 24.91 -2.38 11.69
CA ARG A 351 24.62 -1.80 13.01
C ARG A 351 23.15 -1.94 13.35
#